data_AF-A0A1Q4G0M6-F1
#
_entry.id   AF-A0A1Q4G0M6-F1
#
_cell.length_a   1.000
_cell.length_b   1.000
_cell.length_c   1.000
_cell.angle_alpha   90.00
_cell.angle_beta   90.00
_cell.angle_gamma   90.00
#
_symmetry.space_group_name_H-M   'P 1'
#
loop_
_entity.id
_entity.type
_entity.pdbx_description
1 polymer ?
#
loop_
_entity_poly.entity_id
_entity_poly.type
_entity_poly.pdbx_seq_one_letter_code
_entity_poly.pdbx_strand_id
1 'polypeptide(L)'
;MRAGKACLLASLLPLPFAAAQAQSLALPPGARLQLDGGRLEAAGGDLLVGGVLALGAGALRGIGALRIAAGASADFGSGTATLSGDWENRGAFTAGSSRVELRDGPAVSAVLGSTVFANLSLASSSGKRYRLESGLTQTVSGSLQIQGLGPALQVDVSVPGSAAYLNLLPGGSQAIANVGVSDVHATGQHLAPTQTNQGGRGNDSGWFGGGVAVPATPVPMLSRGLQLLLAAGLILIALRRRASAAISRG
;
A
#
# COMPACT_ATOMS: atom_id res chain seq x y z
N MET A 1 47.44 2.12 72.74
CA MET A 1 46.13 2.22 72.06
C MET A 1 46.27 3.07 70.82
N ARG A 2 46.17 2.49 69.62
CA ARG A 2 45.80 3.18 68.37
C ARG A 2 45.24 2.12 67.42
N ALA A 3 43.94 2.21 67.16
CA ALA A 3 43.17 1.25 66.37
C ALA A 3 43.37 1.51 64.86
N GLY A 4 43.61 0.44 64.11
CA GLY A 4 43.64 0.45 62.65
C GLY A 4 42.23 0.47 62.07
N LYS A 5 41.96 1.40 61.15
CA LYS A 5 40.77 1.40 60.29
C LYS A 5 41.18 0.87 58.92
N ALA A 6 40.77 -0.35 58.60
CA ALA A 6 40.80 -0.88 57.25
C ALA A 6 39.51 -0.45 56.54
N CYS A 7 39.65 0.31 55.45
CA CYS A 7 38.55 0.73 54.59
C CYS A 7 38.39 -0.32 53.48
N LEU A 8 37.26 -1.02 53.45
CA LEU A 8 36.93 -2.02 52.44
C LEU A 8 36.20 -1.31 51.29
N LEU A 9 36.87 -1.11 50.15
CA LEU A 9 36.23 -0.66 48.90
C LEU A 9 35.62 -1.87 48.19
N ALA A 10 34.29 -1.90 48.11
CA ALA A 10 33.56 -2.86 47.28
C ALA A 10 33.53 -2.35 45.82
N SER A 11 34.22 -3.06 44.93
CA SER A 11 34.20 -2.83 43.49
C SER A 11 32.95 -3.47 42.86
N LEU A 12 32.01 -2.65 42.39
CA LEU A 12 30.93 -3.11 41.51
C LEU A 12 31.49 -3.35 40.10
N LEU A 13 31.49 -4.61 39.66
CA LEU A 13 31.77 -5.00 38.28
C LEU A 13 30.52 -4.76 37.41
N PRO A 14 30.55 -3.91 36.37
CA PRO A 14 29.45 -3.80 35.42
C PRO A 14 29.44 -5.03 34.50
N LEU A 15 28.33 -5.78 34.52
CA LEU A 15 28.04 -6.85 33.56
C LEU A 15 27.86 -6.22 32.17
N PRO A 16 28.58 -6.67 31.13
CA PRO A 16 28.33 -6.21 29.77
C PRO A 16 26.98 -6.74 29.30
N PHE A 17 26.04 -5.84 29.02
CA PHE A 17 24.84 -6.15 28.25
C PHE A 17 25.28 -6.57 26.84
N ALA A 18 25.13 -7.85 26.52
CA ALA A 18 25.29 -8.32 25.14
C ALA A 18 24.12 -7.77 24.31
N ALA A 19 24.40 -6.83 23.41
CA ALA A 19 23.44 -6.43 22.39
C ALA A 19 23.25 -7.62 21.43
N ALA A 20 22.06 -8.23 21.44
CA ALA A 20 21.70 -9.23 20.44
C ALA A 20 21.66 -8.54 19.06
N GLN A 21 22.64 -8.80 18.21
CA GLN A 21 22.60 -8.35 16.83
C GLN A 21 21.67 -9.30 16.06
N ALA A 22 20.56 -8.76 15.52
CA ALA A 22 19.69 -9.53 14.64
C ALA A 22 20.50 -9.90 13.38
N GLN A 23 20.65 -11.20 13.13
CA GLN A 23 21.40 -11.71 11.99
C GLN A 23 20.51 -11.66 10.74
N SER A 24 21.08 -11.21 9.63
CA SER A 24 20.43 -11.30 8.32
C SER A 24 20.53 -12.72 7.77
N LEU A 25 19.46 -13.21 7.16
CA LEU A 25 19.44 -14.47 6.41
C LEU A 25 19.59 -14.16 4.92
N ALA A 26 20.59 -14.74 4.28
CA ALA A 26 20.80 -14.65 2.85
C ALA A 26 20.61 -16.01 2.18
N LEU A 27 19.78 -16.05 1.13
CA LEU A 27 19.66 -17.17 0.19
C LEU A 27 20.50 -16.82 -1.03
N PRO A 28 21.76 -17.27 -1.15
CA PRO A 28 22.58 -16.94 -2.32
C PRO A 28 22.01 -17.55 -3.60
N PRO A 29 22.46 -17.10 -4.79
CA PRO A 29 22.09 -17.72 -6.06
C PRO A 29 22.28 -19.24 -6.03
N GLY A 30 21.28 -19.98 -6.51
CA GLY A 30 21.24 -21.45 -6.48
C GLY A 30 20.74 -22.06 -5.17
N ALA A 31 20.65 -21.29 -4.07
CA ALA A 31 20.00 -21.77 -2.84
C ALA A 31 18.48 -21.81 -2.99
N ARG A 32 17.84 -22.72 -2.26
CA ARG A 32 16.37 -22.81 -2.15
C ARG A 32 15.97 -22.92 -0.69
N LEU A 33 15.01 -22.09 -0.28
CA LEU A 33 14.30 -22.22 0.98
C LEU A 33 12.82 -22.44 0.68
N GLN A 34 12.25 -23.50 1.26
CA GLN A 34 10.84 -23.82 1.15
C GLN A 34 10.25 -24.05 2.53
N LEU A 35 9.11 -23.42 2.83
CA LEU A 35 8.47 -23.52 4.14
C LEU A 35 7.34 -24.54 4.19
N ASP A 36 6.58 -24.76 3.11
CA ASP A 36 5.49 -25.75 3.03
C ASP A 36 4.49 -25.70 4.21
N GLY A 37 4.17 -24.50 4.70
CA GLY A 37 3.32 -24.31 5.89
C GLY A 37 4.08 -24.05 7.19
N GLY A 38 5.41 -24.25 7.20
CA GLY A 38 6.30 -23.90 8.29
C GLY A 38 6.47 -22.39 8.49
N ARG A 39 7.22 -22.01 9.53
CA ARG A 39 7.49 -20.62 9.90
C ARG A 39 8.99 -20.34 9.95
N LEU A 40 9.38 -19.18 9.41
CA LEU A 40 10.67 -18.54 9.65
C LEU A 40 10.47 -17.29 10.51
N GLU A 41 11.27 -17.16 11.57
CA GLU A 41 11.31 -15.97 12.44
C GLU A 41 12.70 -15.36 12.39
N ALA A 42 12.81 -14.07 12.04
CA ALA A 42 14.10 -13.38 11.98
C ALA A 42 14.33 -12.37 13.12
N ALA A 43 13.36 -12.18 14.03
CA ALA A 43 13.48 -11.32 15.21
C ALA A 43 14.02 -9.90 14.92
N GLY A 44 13.62 -9.32 13.79
CA GLY A 44 14.05 -8.01 13.27
C GLY A 44 15.17 -8.09 12.22
N GLY A 45 15.71 -9.26 11.95
CA GLY A 45 16.75 -9.49 10.94
C GLY A 45 16.22 -9.44 9.51
N ASP A 46 17.11 -9.08 8.58
CA ASP A 46 16.77 -8.96 7.16
C ASP A 46 16.77 -10.31 6.45
N LEU A 47 15.94 -10.46 5.42
CA LEU A 47 15.92 -11.59 4.50
C LEU A 47 16.31 -11.13 3.09
N LEU A 48 17.47 -11.58 2.62
CA LEU A 48 17.95 -11.36 1.26
C LEU A 48 17.74 -12.63 0.42
N VAL A 49 16.88 -12.54 -0.58
CA VAL A 49 16.59 -13.63 -1.53
C VAL A 49 17.38 -13.40 -2.81
N GLY A 50 18.52 -14.07 -2.94
CA GLY A 50 19.30 -14.19 -4.18
C GLY A 50 19.06 -15.50 -4.95
N GLY A 51 18.42 -16.49 -4.32
CA GLY A 51 18.03 -17.78 -4.91
C GLY A 51 16.51 -17.92 -5.03
N VAL A 52 15.97 -19.05 -4.57
CA VAL A 52 14.53 -19.36 -4.60
C VAL A 52 13.95 -19.38 -3.19
N LEU A 53 12.89 -18.62 -2.96
CA LEU A 53 12.05 -18.67 -1.75
C LEU A 53 10.65 -19.17 -2.09
N ALA A 54 10.16 -20.19 -1.40
CA ALA A 54 8.80 -20.69 -1.56
C ALA A 54 8.10 -20.80 -0.20
N LEU A 55 7.01 -20.08 0.01
CA LEU A 55 6.29 -20.12 1.29
C LEU A 55 5.27 -21.27 1.33
N GLY A 56 4.63 -21.60 0.21
CA GLY A 56 3.44 -22.46 0.21
C GLY A 56 2.35 -21.82 1.07
N ALA A 57 1.94 -22.48 2.16
CA ALA A 57 1.04 -21.93 3.19
C ALA A 57 1.78 -21.37 4.42
N GLY A 58 3.11 -21.23 4.34
CA GLY A 58 3.98 -20.87 5.47
C GLY A 58 3.97 -19.40 5.85
N ALA A 59 4.78 -19.05 6.85
CA ALA A 59 4.85 -17.70 7.40
C ALA A 59 6.28 -17.17 7.59
N LEU A 60 6.53 -15.95 7.11
CA LEU A 60 7.69 -15.13 7.50
C LEU A 60 7.26 -14.15 8.58
N ARG A 61 7.98 -14.10 9.70
CA ARG A 61 7.67 -13.21 10.82
C ARG A 61 8.92 -12.56 11.39
N GLY A 62 8.70 -11.37 11.96
CA GLY A 62 9.77 -10.54 12.51
C GLY A 62 10.86 -10.27 11.46
N ILE A 63 10.48 -10.05 10.20
CA ILE A 63 11.46 -9.69 9.17
C ILE A 63 11.72 -8.19 9.25
N GLY A 64 12.99 -7.80 9.32
CA GLY A 64 13.42 -6.40 9.18
C GLY A 64 13.11 -5.91 7.78
N ALA A 65 14.02 -6.12 6.85
CA ALA A 65 13.79 -5.92 5.41
C ALA A 65 13.68 -7.25 4.66
N LEU A 66 12.83 -7.31 3.63
CA LEU A 66 12.80 -8.41 2.67
C LEU A 66 13.20 -7.89 1.29
N ARG A 67 14.24 -8.47 0.71
CA ARG A 67 14.77 -8.07 -0.60
C ARG A 67 14.83 -9.25 -1.54
N ILE A 68 14.11 -9.19 -2.66
CA ILE A 68 14.20 -10.16 -3.75
C ILE A 68 15.15 -9.57 -4.79
N ALA A 69 16.34 -10.15 -4.92
CA ALA A 69 17.37 -9.68 -5.84
C ALA A 69 17.00 -9.97 -7.31
N ALA A 70 17.64 -9.26 -8.23
CA ALA A 70 17.52 -9.54 -9.65
C ALA A 70 17.96 -10.99 -9.95
N GLY A 71 17.19 -11.70 -10.77
CA GLY A 71 17.42 -13.11 -11.09
C GLY A 71 16.95 -14.11 -10.02
N ALA A 72 16.53 -13.64 -8.83
CA ALA A 72 15.93 -14.47 -7.81
C ALA A 72 14.42 -14.66 -8.03
N SER A 73 13.83 -15.66 -7.37
CA SER A 73 12.37 -15.87 -7.37
C SER A 73 11.82 -16.08 -5.97
N ALA A 74 10.64 -15.51 -5.72
CA ALA A 74 9.87 -15.70 -4.51
C ALA A 74 8.41 -16.04 -4.84
N ASP A 75 7.97 -17.23 -4.44
CA ASP A 75 6.58 -17.67 -4.53
C ASP A 75 5.96 -17.71 -3.14
N PHE A 76 4.98 -16.84 -2.91
CA PHE A 76 4.34 -16.73 -1.61
C PHE A 76 3.11 -17.62 -1.47
N GLY A 77 2.63 -18.29 -2.53
CA GLY A 77 1.49 -19.20 -2.45
C GLY A 77 0.29 -18.59 -1.73
N SER A 78 -0.15 -19.22 -0.64
CA SER A 78 -1.18 -18.71 0.28
C SER A 78 -0.59 -18.22 1.61
N GLY A 79 0.73 -18.10 1.69
CA GLY A 79 1.48 -17.76 2.89
C GLY A 79 1.33 -16.32 3.34
N THR A 80 2.00 -16.02 4.45
CA THR A 80 1.98 -14.68 5.07
C THR A 80 3.40 -14.18 5.31
N ALA A 81 3.62 -12.88 5.10
CA ALA A 81 4.86 -12.23 5.47
C ALA A 81 4.59 -11.00 6.32
N THR A 82 5.19 -10.93 7.50
CA THR A 82 5.12 -9.78 8.40
C THR A 82 6.49 -9.12 8.52
N LEU A 83 6.57 -7.88 8.07
CA LEU A 83 7.79 -7.09 8.00
C LEU A 83 7.67 -5.86 8.90
N SER A 84 8.74 -5.49 9.58
CA SER A 84 8.84 -4.24 10.31
C SER A 84 9.57 -3.16 9.53
N GLY A 85 10.28 -3.50 8.46
CA GLY A 85 11.13 -2.61 7.66
C GLY A 85 10.78 -2.63 6.17
N ASP A 86 11.82 -2.65 5.33
CA ASP A 86 11.69 -2.41 3.89
C ASP A 86 11.17 -3.64 3.12
N TRP A 87 10.44 -3.37 2.04
CA TRP A 87 10.14 -4.32 0.98
C TRP A 87 10.88 -3.90 -0.29
N GLU A 88 11.58 -4.82 -0.93
CA GLU A 88 12.16 -4.59 -2.25
C GLU A 88 11.98 -5.81 -3.16
N ASN A 89 11.43 -5.58 -4.35
CA ASN A 89 11.32 -6.59 -5.39
C ASN A 89 12.06 -6.16 -6.66
N ARG A 90 13.25 -6.72 -6.90
CA ARG A 90 14.00 -6.60 -8.15
C ARG A 90 14.01 -7.90 -8.97
N GLY A 91 13.37 -8.96 -8.47
CA GLY A 91 13.32 -10.28 -9.09
C GLY A 91 11.92 -10.68 -9.53
N ALA A 92 11.66 -11.99 -9.56
CA ALA A 92 10.35 -12.54 -9.86
C ALA A 92 9.56 -12.79 -8.56
N PHE A 93 8.37 -12.18 -8.44
CA PHE A 93 7.47 -12.37 -7.30
C PHE A 93 6.14 -12.97 -7.77
N THR A 94 5.76 -14.11 -7.18
CA THR A 94 4.46 -14.76 -7.41
C THR A 94 3.64 -14.68 -6.13
N ALA A 95 2.55 -13.91 -6.18
CA ALA A 95 1.77 -13.63 -4.98
C ALA A 95 0.80 -14.74 -4.58
N GLY A 96 0.26 -15.53 -5.52
CA GLY A 96 -0.82 -16.49 -5.24
C GLY A 96 -2.02 -15.81 -4.56
N SER A 97 -2.42 -16.31 -3.39
CA SER A 97 -3.42 -15.71 -2.50
C SER A 97 -2.82 -15.13 -1.20
N SER A 98 -1.51 -14.94 -1.18
CA SER A 98 -0.73 -14.54 0.00
C SER A 98 -1.10 -13.16 0.59
N ARG A 99 -0.55 -12.89 1.77
CA ARG A 99 -0.68 -11.59 2.45
C ARG A 99 0.67 -11.05 2.91
N VAL A 100 0.98 -9.82 2.50
CA VAL A 100 2.16 -9.08 2.94
C VAL A 100 1.72 -7.96 3.88
N GLU A 101 2.28 -7.93 5.09
CA GLU A 101 1.98 -6.95 6.11
C GLU A 101 3.25 -6.20 6.52
N LEU A 102 3.28 -4.89 6.31
CA LEU A 102 4.31 -4.04 6.86
C LEU A 102 3.74 -3.34 8.10
N ARG A 103 4.38 -3.58 9.25
CA ARG A 103 3.99 -3.09 10.57
C ARG A 103 5.02 -2.08 11.11
N ASP A 104 4.80 -1.65 12.35
CA ASP A 104 5.74 -0.80 13.08
C ASP A 104 7.13 -1.44 13.20
N GLY A 105 8.13 -0.56 13.26
CA GLY A 105 9.55 -0.86 13.22
C GLY A 105 10.32 0.46 13.12
N PRO A 106 11.32 0.61 12.23
CA PRO A 106 11.87 1.93 11.91
C PRO A 106 10.78 2.94 11.51
N ALA A 107 11.03 4.22 11.81
CA ALA A 107 10.10 5.31 11.52
C ALA A 107 9.80 5.50 10.02
N VAL A 108 10.69 4.99 9.16
CA VAL A 108 10.53 5.00 7.69
C VAL A 108 10.81 3.61 7.16
N SER A 109 10.01 3.15 6.20
CA SER A 109 10.32 1.98 5.38
C SER A 109 10.10 2.25 3.91
N ALA A 110 10.93 1.64 3.08
CA ALA A 110 10.81 1.71 1.63
C ALA A 110 9.98 0.53 1.09
N VAL A 111 9.23 0.80 0.02
CA VAL A 111 8.53 -0.20 -0.79
C VAL A 111 9.00 -0.01 -2.23
N LEU A 112 10.03 -0.78 -2.60
CA LEU A 112 10.83 -0.61 -3.80
C LEU A 112 10.54 -1.70 -4.85
N GLY A 113 10.76 -1.34 -6.11
CA GLY A 113 10.43 -2.16 -7.28
C GLY A 113 8.95 -2.11 -7.64
N SER A 114 8.58 -2.79 -8.73
CA SER A 114 7.17 -2.99 -9.07
C SER A 114 6.71 -4.36 -8.57
N THR A 115 5.72 -4.39 -7.69
CA THR A 115 5.20 -5.64 -7.11
C THR A 115 3.70 -5.75 -7.34
N VAL A 116 3.24 -6.94 -7.71
CA VAL A 116 1.81 -7.29 -7.72
C VAL A 116 1.54 -8.13 -6.47
N PHE A 117 0.93 -7.54 -5.45
CA PHE A 117 0.51 -8.21 -4.22
C PHE A 117 -0.88 -8.82 -4.39
N ALA A 118 -1.10 -9.98 -3.80
CA ALA A 118 -2.46 -10.53 -3.63
C ALA A 118 -3.21 -9.72 -2.55
N ASN A 119 -2.62 -9.59 -1.37
CA ASN A 119 -3.13 -8.73 -0.30
C ASN A 119 -1.98 -7.95 0.34
N LEU A 120 -2.18 -6.65 0.54
CA LEU A 120 -1.21 -5.74 1.13
C LEU A 120 -1.81 -5.02 2.34
N SER A 121 -1.10 -5.02 3.46
CA SER A 121 -1.45 -4.27 4.66
C SER A 121 -0.29 -3.36 5.08
N LEU A 122 -0.54 -2.05 5.15
CA LEU A 122 0.33 -1.07 5.77
C LEU A 122 -0.36 -0.60 7.05
N ALA A 123 0.20 -0.93 8.22
CA ALA A 123 -0.43 -0.57 9.49
C ALA A 123 0.61 -0.05 10.47
N SER A 124 0.28 1.04 11.15
CA SER A 124 1.19 1.66 12.13
C SER A 124 0.43 2.29 13.27
N SER A 125 0.83 1.98 14.51
CA SER A 125 0.42 2.71 15.71
C SER A 125 1.30 3.93 16.00
N SER A 126 2.46 4.03 15.33
CA SER A 126 3.43 5.11 15.54
C SER A 126 3.39 6.24 14.49
N GLY A 127 2.55 6.12 13.45
CA GLY A 127 2.52 7.08 12.34
C GLY A 127 3.68 6.91 11.35
N LYS A 128 4.16 5.69 11.18
CA LYS A 128 5.27 5.32 10.31
C LYS A 128 5.08 5.83 8.88
N ARG A 129 6.19 6.14 8.22
CA ARG A 129 6.23 6.56 6.81
C ARG A 129 6.62 5.40 5.89
N TYR A 130 5.82 5.19 4.84
CA TYR A 130 6.08 4.23 3.78
C TYR A 130 6.41 4.94 2.48
N ARG A 131 7.63 4.71 1.99
CA ARG A 131 8.22 5.40 0.86
C ARG A 131 8.17 4.51 -0.38
N LEU A 132 7.31 4.82 -1.33
CA LEU A 132 7.23 4.12 -2.61
C LEU A 132 8.36 4.60 -3.53
N GLU A 133 8.85 3.71 -4.39
CA GLU A 133 9.81 4.11 -5.41
C GLU A 133 9.15 4.97 -6.49
N SER A 134 9.66 6.18 -6.65
CA SER A 134 9.18 7.17 -7.61
C SER A 134 9.19 6.61 -9.03
N GLY A 135 8.12 6.85 -9.79
CA GLY A 135 7.96 6.34 -11.15
C GLY A 135 7.54 4.87 -11.26
N LEU A 136 7.51 4.12 -10.16
CA LEU A 136 7.08 2.71 -10.15
C LEU A 136 5.68 2.52 -9.58
N THR A 137 5.12 1.33 -9.83
CA THR A 137 3.76 0.97 -9.43
C THR A 137 3.76 -0.21 -8.48
N GLN A 138 3.11 -0.07 -7.33
CA GLN A 138 2.64 -1.20 -6.53
C GLN A 138 1.22 -1.54 -6.95
N THR A 139 0.96 -2.80 -7.27
CA THR A 139 -0.38 -3.28 -7.61
C THR A 139 -0.90 -4.22 -6.54
N VAL A 140 -2.16 -4.10 -6.18
CA VAL A 140 -2.87 -4.99 -5.26
C VAL A 140 -4.08 -5.58 -5.98
N SER A 141 -4.16 -6.90 -6.04
CA SER A 141 -5.24 -7.59 -6.76
C SER A 141 -6.46 -7.93 -5.89
N GLY A 142 -6.24 -8.21 -4.60
CA GLY A 142 -7.27 -8.60 -3.64
C GLY A 142 -7.60 -7.50 -2.65
N SER A 143 -7.04 -7.57 -1.43
CA SER A 143 -7.32 -6.61 -0.35
C SER A 143 -6.16 -5.64 -0.11
N LEU A 144 -6.47 -4.34 -0.11
CA LEU A 144 -5.59 -3.26 0.33
C LEU A 144 -6.05 -2.70 1.69
N GLN A 145 -5.17 -2.75 2.69
CA GLN A 145 -5.40 -2.15 4.00
C GLN A 145 -4.31 -1.12 4.29
N ILE A 146 -4.70 0.11 4.64
CA ILE A 146 -3.78 1.17 5.07
C ILE A 146 -4.37 1.84 6.30
N GLN A 147 -3.77 1.62 7.47
CA GLN A 147 -4.34 2.02 8.75
C GLN A 147 -3.32 2.73 9.64
N GLY A 148 -3.54 4.01 9.89
CA GLY A 148 -2.95 4.72 11.03
C GLY A 148 -3.77 4.41 12.29
N LEU A 149 -3.20 3.64 13.22
CA LEU A 149 -3.84 3.24 14.49
C LEU A 149 -3.56 4.23 15.64
N GLY A 150 -2.79 5.28 15.37
CA GLY A 150 -2.47 6.36 16.31
C GLY A 150 -2.32 7.67 15.52
N PRO A 151 -1.11 8.24 15.41
CA PRO A 151 -0.87 9.29 14.42
C PRO A 151 -1.12 8.77 12.99
N ALA A 152 -1.45 9.69 12.08
CA ALA A 152 -1.68 9.34 10.68
C ALA A 152 -0.41 8.71 10.07
N LEU A 153 -0.55 7.51 9.51
CA LEU A 153 0.49 6.85 8.74
C LEU A 153 0.75 7.67 7.47
N GLN A 154 2.02 7.81 7.07
CA GLN A 154 2.38 8.61 5.90
C GLN A 154 2.78 7.72 4.73
N VAL A 155 2.30 8.02 3.53
CA VAL A 155 2.69 7.37 2.27
C VAL A 155 3.26 8.44 1.35
N ASP A 156 4.53 8.29 0.98
CA ASP A 156 5.24 9.25 0.14
C ASP A 156 6.21 8.56 -0.84
N VAL A 157 7.02 9.34 -1.54
CA VAL A 157 7.89 8.87 -2.64
C VAL A 157 9.37 9.06 -2.35
N SER A 158 10.20 8.17 -2.92
CA SER A 158 11.67 8.19 -2.80
C SER A 158 12.31 9.50 -3.27
N VAL A 159 11.70 10.17 -4.25
CA VAL A 159 12.15 11.41 -4.88
C VAL A 159 10.97 12.39 -4.90
N PRO A 160 10.92 13.37 -3.97
CA PRO A 160 9.82 14.32 -3.87
C PRO A 160 9.49 15.02 -5.21
N GLY A 161 8.21 15.18 -5.50
CA GLY A 161 7.73 15.75 -6.77
C GLY A 161 7.75 14.79 -7.97
N SER A 162 8.26 13.57 -7.82
CA SER A 162 8.18 12.51 -8.83
C SER A 162 7.21 11.43 -8.36
N ALA A 163 6.04 11.36 -9.00
CA ALA A 163 4.95 10.54 -8.50
C ALA A 163 5.25 9.02 -8.58
N ALA A 164 4.81 8.29 -7.56
CA ALA A 164 4.67 6.83 -7.62
C ALA A 164 3.18 6.45 -7.74
N TYR A 165 2.90 5.17 -8.00
CA TYR A 165 1.53 4.70 -8.23
C TYR A 165 1.15 3.55 -7.29
N LEU A 166 -0.05 3.63 -6.72
CA LEU A 166 -0.69 2.54 -6.00
C LEU A 166 -1.94 2.11 -6.75
N ASN A 167 -1.86 0.95 -7.41
CA ASN A 167 -2.93 0.41 -8.24
C ASN A 167 -3.75 -0.63 -7.47
N LEU A 168 -5.02 -0.36 -7.18
CA LEU A 168 -5.94 -1.38 -6.69
C LEU A 168 -6.77 -1.89 -7.87
N LEU A 169 -6.63 -3.16 -8.23
CA LEU A 169 -7.33 -3.73 -9.37
C LEU A 169 -8.86 -3.69 -9.18
N PRO A 170 -9.65 -3.61 -10.27
CA PRO A 170 -11.10 -3.73 -10.19
C PRO A 170 -11.54 -5.00 -9.47
N GLY A 171 -12.50 -4.87 -8.54
CA GLY A 171 -12.98 -5.98 -7.71
C GLY A 171 -12.19 -6.20 -6.42
N GLY A 172 -11.01 -5.58 -6.28
CA GLY A 172 -10.29 -5.54 -5.00
C GLY A 172 -11.03 -4.74 -3.93
N SER A 173 -10.83 -5.10 -2.66
CA SER A 173 -11.42 -4.42 -1.50
C SER A 173 -10.42 -3.48 -0.84
N GLN A 174 -10.90 -2.39 -0.25
CA GLN A 174 -10.06 -1.44 0.48
C GLN A 174 -10.58 -1.14 1.89
N ALA A 175 -9.67 -1.06 2.86
CA ALA A 175 -9.93 -0.53 4.19
C ALA A 175 -8.81 0.47 4.54
N ILE A 176 -9.07 1.75 4.25
CA ILE A 176 -8.08 2.82 4.34
C ILE A 176 -8.60 3.90 5.31
N ALA A 177 -7.81 4.22 6.33
CA ALA A 177 -8.16 5.23 7.33
C ALA A 177 -6.91 5.86 7.95
N ASN A 178 -7.03 7.13 8.34
CA ASN A 178 -5.98 7.89 9.06
C ASN A 178 -4.62 7.81 8.35
N VAL A 179 -4.59 8.25 7.09
CA VAL A 179 -3.41 8.23 6.22
C VAL A 179 -3.17 9.59 5.59
N GLY A 180 -1.91 10.01 5.56
CA GLY A 180 -1.43 11.13 4.76
C GLY A 180 -0.72 10.64 3.50
N VAL A 181 -1.00 11.24 2.35
CA VAL A 181 -0.42 10.87 1.06
C VAL A 181 0.29 12.06 0.42
N SER A 182 1.50 11.86 -0.07
CA SER A 182 2.27 12.89 -0.80
C SER A 182 2.88 12.30 -2.06
N ASP A 183 2.60 12.88 -3.22
CA ASP A 183 3.16 12.46 -4.52
C ASP A 183 2.88 10.99 -4.89
N VAL A 184 1.81 10.38 -4.39
CA VAL A 184 1.41 9.00 -4.77
C VAL A 184 0.03 9.03 -5.39
N HIS A 185 -0.09 8.59 -6.63
CA HIS A 185 -1.36 8.54 -7.33
C HIS A 185 -2.01 7.17 -7.15
N ALA A 186 -3.29 7.15 -6.85
CA ALA A 186 -4.09 5.95 -6.89
C ALA A 186 -4.50 5.68 -8.35
N THR A 187 -4.28 4.44 -8.79
CA THR A 187 -4.69 3.98 -10.12
C THR A 187 -5.59 2.75 -9.98
N GLY A 188 -6.37 2.45 -11.03
CA GLY A 188 -7.41 1.44 -10.94
C GLY A 188 -8.64 1.97 -10.19
N GLN A 189 -8.85 1.55 -8.94
CA GLN A 189 -9.95 2.05 -8.11
C GLN A 189 -9.62 3.37 -7.39
N HIS A 190 -10.62 4.21 -7.18
CA HIS A 190 -10.52 5.40 -6.31
C HIS A 190 -10.26 4.96 -4.87
N LEU A 191 -9.18 5.43 -4.25
CA LEU A 191 -8.80 5.05 -2.89
C LEU A 191 -9.33 6.03 -1.83
N ALA A 192 -9.84 5.47 -0.74
CA ALA A 192 -10.34 6.17 0.45
C ALA A 192 -11.35 7.30 0.14
N PRO A 193 -12.41 7.07 -0.67
CA PRO A 193 -13.26 8.14 -1.21
C PRO A 193 -14.03 8.95 -0.16
N THR A 194 -14.20 8.39 1.05
CA THR A 194 -14.87 9.04 2.17
C THR A 194 -13.91 9.63 3.21
N GLN A 195 -12.61 9.57 2.95
CA GLN A 195 -11.56 10.06 3.84
C GLN A 195 -10.95 11.35 3.31
N THR A 196 -10.06 11.95 4.11
CA THR A 196 -9.27 13.13 3.75
C THR A 196 -7.79 12.84 3.94
N ASN A 197 -6.93 13.59 3.23
CA ASN A 197 -5.48 13.46 3.33
C ASN A 197 -4.96 14.00 4.68
N GLN A 198 -4.54 13.11 5.58
CA GLN A 198 -4.14 13.45 6.95
C GLN A 198 -2.61 13.65 7.08
N GLY A 199 -2.16 14.90 6.91
CA GLY A 199 -0.75 15.28 7.09
C GLY A 199 0.14 15.09 5.86
N GLY A 200 -0.41 14.57 4.76
CA GLY A 200 0.25 14.57 3.46
C GLY A 200 0.27 15.95 2.80
N ARG A 201 1.14 16.10 1.80
CA ARG A 201 1.35 17.35 1.04
C ARG A 201 0.51 17.45 -0.24
N GLY A 202 -0.28 16.42 -0.56
CA GLY A 202 -1.09 16.36 -1.78
C GLY A 202 -0.34 15.77 -2.97
N ASN A 203 -0.75 16.12 -4.19
CA ASN A 203 -0.35 15.43 -5.42
C ASN A 203 -0.70 13.93 -5.38
N ASP A 204 -1.93 13.67 -4.99
CA ASP A 204 -2.51 12.38 -4.62
C ASP A 204 -3.74 12.07 -5.49
N SER A 205 -3.61 12.25 -6.82
CA SER A 205 -4.70 11.98 -7.76
C SER A 205 -5.30 10.59 -7.58
N GLY A 206 -6.63 10.48 -7.62
CA GLY A 206 -7.37 9.23 -7.40
C GLY A 206 -7.49 8.81 -5.92
N TRP A 207 -6.93 9.59 -4.99
CA TRP A 207 -7.16 9.43 -3.56
C TRP A 207 -8.18 10.45 -3.06
N PHE A 208 -8.91 10.05 -2.02
CA PHE A 208 -9.78 10.92 -1.21
C PHE A 208 -10.90 11.62 -2.00
N GLY A 209 -11.96 12.01 -1.29
CA GLY A 209 -13.12 12.64 -1.92
C GLY A 209 -13.75 11.80 -3.05
N GLY A 210 -14.63 12.41 -3.84
CA GLY A 210 -15.28 11.75 -4.99
C GLY A 210 -16.59 11.01 -4.68
N GLY A 211 -16.95 10.86 -3.41
CA GLY A 211 -18.13 10.06 -3.02
C GLY A 211 -17.91 8.58 -3.34
N VAL A 212 -18.74 7.71 -2.76
CA VAL A 212 -18.71 6.30 -3.19
C VAL A 212 -19.00 6.29 -4.69
N ALA A 213 -18.15 5.65 -5.49
CA ALA A 213 -18.45 5.37 -6.89
C ALA A 213 -19.73 4.51 -6.92
N VAL A 214 -20.88 5.17 -6.96
CA VAL A 214 -22.15 4.50 -7.21
C VAL A 214 -21.98 3.93 -8.62
N PRO A 215 -22.20 2.62 -8.84
CA PRO A 215 -22.21 2.09 -10.21
C PRO A 215 -23.14 2.98 -11.00
N ALA A 216 -22.69 3.51 -12.14
CA ALA A 216 -23.46 4.45 -12.94
C ALA A 216 -24.85 3.86 -13.14
N THR A 217 -25.83 4.33 -12.35
CA THR A 217 -27.21 3.91 -12.54
C THR A 217 -27.55 4.42 -13.92
N PRO A 218 -27.94 3.55 -14.88
CA PRO A 218 -28.30 4.02 -16.20
C PRO A 218 -29.36 5.10 -16.00
N VAL A 219 -28.99 6.35 -16.28
CA VAL A 219 -29.97 7.43 -16.29
C VAL A 219 -30.98 6.99 -17.34
N PRO A 220 -32.27 6.82 -16.99
CA PRO A 220 -33.25 6.37 -17.96
C PRO A 220 -33.31 7.43 -19.07
N MET A 221 -32.59 7.17 -20.16
CA MET A 221 -32.69 7.95 -21.36
C MET A 221 -34.01 7.57 -22.01
N LEU A 222 -34.79 8.58 -22.40
CA LEU A 222 -35.86 8.37 -23.35
C LEU A 222 -35.28 7.61 -24.55
N SER A 223 -36.00 6.60 -25.05
CA SER A 223 -35.54 5.86 -26.23
C SER A 223 -35.23 6.83 -27.37
N ARG A 224 -34.31 6.46 -28.29
CA ARG A 224 -33.96 7.32 -29.43
C ARG A 224 -35.19 7.80 -30.22
N GLY A 225 -36.24 6.96 -30.31
CA GLY A 225 -37.51 7.33 -30.92
C GLY A 225 -38.25 8.44 -30.16
N LEU A 226 -38.29 8.37 -28.83
CA LEU A 226 -38.95 9.36 -27.99
C LEU A 226 -38.16 10.68 -27.93
N GLN A 227 -36.83 10.62 -28.04
CA GLN A 227 -35.98 11.81 -28.22
C GLN A 227 -36.28 12.53 -29.54
N LEU A 228 -36.42 11.79 -30.64
CA LEU A 228 -36.78 12.35 -31.95
C LEU A 228 -38.20 12.95 -31.95
N LEU A 229 -39.16 12.31 -31.30
CA LEU A 229 -40.52 12.84 -31.15
C LEU A 229 -40.55 14.14 -30.34
N LEU A 230 -39.78 14.21 -29.25
CA LEU A 230 -39.66 15.43 -28.45
C LEU A 230 -39.02 16.57 -29.26
N ALA A 231 -37.95 16.29 -30.02
CA ALA A 231 -37.32 17.26 -30.89
C ALA A 231 -38.27 17.75 -31.99
N ALA A 232 -39.01 16.85 -32.65
CA ALA A 232 -40.00 17.20 -33.65
C ALA A 232 -41.15 18.04 -33.06
N GLY A 233 -41.62 17.70 -31.86
CA GLY A 233 -42.63 18.47 -31.13
C GLY A 233 -42.18 19.90 -30.83
N LEU A 234 -40.95 20.08 -30.35
CA LEU A 234 -40.37 21.40 -30.09
C LEU A 234 -40.24 22.23 -31.38
N ILE A 235 -39.83 21.60 -32.49
CA ILE A 235 -39.74 22.25 -33.80
C ILE A 235 -41.13 22.69 -34.29
N LEU A 236 -42.15 21.82 -34.18
CA LEU A 236 -43.53 22.15 -34.57
C LEU A 236 -44.12 23.30 -33.73
N ILE A 237 -43.83 23.33 -32.42
CA ILE A 237 -44.26 24.43 -31.54
C ILE A 237 -43.57 25.73 -31.95
N ALA A 238 -42.27 25.70 -32.26
CA ALA A 238 -41.53 26.88 -32.71
C ALA A 238 -42.05 27.40 -34.07
N LEU A 239 -42.37 26.51 -35.01
CA LEU A 239 -42.95 26.87 -36.30
C LEU A 239 -44.35 27.46 -36.17
N ARG A 240 -45.21 26.89 -35.31
CA ARG A 240 -46.55 27.45 -35.02
C ARG A 240 -46.46 28.84 -34.41
N ARG A 241 -45.56 29.07 -33.46
CA ARG A 241 -45.34 30.40 -32.85
C ARG A 241 -44.92 31.44 -33.90
N ARG A 242 -44.08 31.07 -34.86
CA ARG A 242 -43.67 31.95 -35.97
C ARG A 242 -44.80 32.26 -36.95
N ALA A 243 -45.64 31.27 -37.28
CA ALA A 243 -46.79 31.46 -38.16
C ALA A 243 -47.88 32.36 -37.51
N SER A 244 -48.19 32.16 -36.23
CA SER A 244 -49.13 33.03 -35.50
C SER A 244 -48.65 34.49 -35.41
N ALA A 245 -47.34 34.73 -35.32
CA ALA A 245 -46.77 36.08 -35.31
C ALA A 245 -46.80 36.78 -36.69
N ALA A 246 -46.87 36.01 -37.79
CA ALA A 246 -46.95 36.55 -39.15
C ALA A 246 -48.40 36.94 -39.53
N ILE A 247 -49.40 36.22 -39.01
CA ILE A 247 -50.83 36.49 -39.29
C ILE A 247 -51.33 37.72 -38.54
N SER A 248 -50.75 38.08 -37.38
CA SER A 248 -51.14 39.29 -36.63
C SER A 248 -50.55 40.60 -37.17
N ARG A 249 -49.94 40.60 -38.36
CA ARG A 249 -49.33 41.77 -39.03
C ARG A 249 -49.90 42.03 -40.43
N GLY A 250 -50.99 41.36 -40.82
CA GLY A 250 -51.74 41.61 -42.05
C GLY A 250 -52.91 42.56 -41.81
#